data_AF-A0A1B1S5S8-F1
#
_entry.id   AF-A0A1B1S5S8-F1
#
_cell.length_a   1.000
_cell.length_b   1.000
_cell.length_c   1.000
_cell.angle_alpha   90.00
_cell.angle_beta   90.00
_cell.angle_gamma   90.00
#
_symmetry.space_group_name_H-M   'P 1'
#
loop_
_entity.id
_entity.type
_entity.pdbx_description
1 polymer ?
#
loop_
_entity_poly.entity_id
_entity_poly.type
_entity_poly.pdbx_seq_one_letter_code
_entity_poly.pdbx_strand_id
1 'polypeptide(L)'
;MGKTSTTIIEGMAVHAVQSLILNTNSRLQSEIPVGDRGVSFDGGINVYKSSNFKKDTLLGFVPVQVKGKSVTKLSPIHANFQVNMYDLENYYNAGGIVFFLTEIIGNSTTVFAKVLLPLDITPLLKKCESKMNTSRKTTPTVSINLIPILKYTELEKICMHFLREKKRQPPSYVGKHTFHDQNFEKIKVTSLSLNSSGKTSEIIGQEMYAYGIKHDVEHPISIVRLDTINHNGTTNILINDKEVPYDYSLFEMKDKMTIILENTLTISHNNWDGKVNFKVEDLHSVNSYKKTLIFLNEVYQKKNISLFGGAIQFNDLTWKKEDFIDFEFQLKRIPFIENVFKEIGISLDYFIKSTTLSNLAYQANRFLIEKKYDGTNLPPKEVTGGLKLYIEEDFLLTYYSHKEEMYKSLNVEDFNDVGIMLTSEEVDQYYSVSPFLLVKVEDFKSAANTSSELVKKSFNPKFHTYNEITFRETNRFCIDCINKFDQEKEMEYLNLVLYISQLVLEKNNTILNKAIMTVNLMQAKFRMNNALNDKEQQELVKIKEEKIFVNENLLKFCCNVLLQNKSDSKYYFSLLSQEEKDDLENFPINLLYKELCK
;
A
#
# COMPACT_ATOMS: atom_id res chain seq x y z
N MET A 1 25.44 -40.63 -39.89
CA MET A 1 24.03 -41.09 -39.89
C MET A 1 23.31 -40.39 -41.04
N GLY A 2 22.71 -41.14 -41.97
CA GLY A 2 21.98 -40.56 -43.10
C GLY A 2 20.77 -39.76 -42.62
N LYS A 3 20.39 -38.71 -43.36
CA LYS A 3 19.17 -37.92 -43.07
C LYS A 3 17.94 -38.82 -43.22
N THR A 4 17.24 -39.09 -42.13
CA THR A 4 15.93 -39.77 -42.15
C THR A 4 14.96 -38.98 -43.03
N SER A 5 14.19 -39.68 -43.88
CA SER A 5 13.19 -39.05 -44.76
C SER A 5 12.18 -38.23 -43.97
N THR A 6 11.79 -37.07 -44.49
CA THR A 6 10.79 -36.18 -43.86
C THR A 6 9.44 -36.85 -43.67
N THR A 7 9.02 -37.71 -44.61
CA THR A 7 7.78 -38.49 -44.51
C THR A 7 7.82 -39.50 -43.36
N ILE A 8 8.99 -40.11 -43.11
CA ILE A 8 9.18 -41.03 -41.99
C ILE A 8 9.12 -40.27 -40.67
N ILE A 9 9.77 -39.11 -40.59
CA ILE A 9 9.75 -38.22 -39.41
C ILE A 9 8.32 -37.77 -39.08
N GLU A 10 7.53 -37.40 -40.09
CA GLU A 10 6.12 -37.02 -39.95
C GLU A 10 5.27 -38.19 -39.43
N GLY A 11 5.39 -39.36 -40.05
CA GLY A 11 4.66 -40.57 -39.62
C GLY A 11 5.01 -40.99 -38.21
N MET A 12 6.30 -40.94 -37.83
CA MET A 12 6.75 -41.21 -36.46
C MET A 12 6.19 -40.21 -35.45
N ALA A 13 6.10 -38.93 -35.81
CA ALA A 13 5.56 -37.91 -34.92
C ALA A 13 4.06 -38.13 -34.66
N VAL A 14 3.27 -38.39 -35.71
CA VAL A 14 1.85 -38.71 -35.60
C VAL A 14 1.64 -39.98 -34.78
N HIS A 15 2.41 -41.03 -35.06
CA HIS A 15 2.31 -42.29 -34.32
C HIS A 15 2.63 -42.12 -32.82
N ALA A 16 3.59 -41.26 -32.47
CA ALA A 16 3.92 -40.97 -31.07
C ALA A 16 2.76 -40.28 -30.34
N VAL A 17 2.08 -39.32 -30.98
CA VAL A 17 0.89 -38.67 -30.41
C VAL A 17 -0.27 -39.67 -30.29
N GLN A 18 -0.52 -40.47 -31.33
CA GLN A 18 -1.54 -41.51 -31.30
C GLN A 18 -1.27 -42.54 -30.18
N SER A 19 -0.02 -42.94 -29.98
CA SER A 19 0.37 -43.88 -28.93
C SER A 19 0.10 -43.35 -27.52
N LEU A 20 0.21 -42.03 -27.30
CA LEU A 20 -0.20 -41.41 -26.03
C LEU A 20 -1.72 -41.51 -25.80
N ILE A 21 -2.50 -41.47 -26.88
CA ILE A 21 -3.96 -41.52 -26.83
C ILE A 21 -4.46 -42.96 -26.66
N LEU A 22 -3.76 -43.95 -27.22
CA LEU A 22 -4.09 -45.38 -27.19
C LEU A 22 -3.93 -45.97 -25.77
N ASN A 23 -4.88 -45.66 -24.90
CA ASN A 23 -5.01 -46.23 -23.56
C ASN A 23 -6.46 -46.67 -23.30
N THR A 24 -6.67 -47.81 -22.65
CA THR A 24 -8.02 -48.36 -22.38
C THR A 24 -8.89 -47.46 -21.51
N ASN A 25 -8.27 -46.60 -20.69
CA ASN A 25 -8.97 -45.64 -19.85
C ASN A 25 -9.00 -44.23 -20.45
N SER A 26 -8.43 -44.04 -21.64
CA SER A 26 -8.41 -42.74 -22.33
C SER A 26 -9.81 -42.33 -22.75
N ARG A 27 -10.15 -41.07 -22.52
CA ARG A 27 -11.35 -40.41 -23.04
C ARG A 27 -11.11 -39.68 -24.36
N LEU A 28 -9.97 -39.93 -24.98
CA LEU A 28 -9.53 -39.28 -26.21
C LEU A 28 -9.56 -40.28 -27.36
N GLN A 29 -10.07 -39.85 -28.50
CA GLN A 29 -10.03 -40.59 -29.75
C GLN A 29 -9.29 -39.75 -30.79
N SER A 30 -8.24 -40.32 -31.39
CA SER A 30 -7.43 -39.63 -32.40
C SER A 30 -8.10 -39.67 -33.77
N GLU A 31 -8.18 -38.52 -34.43
CA GLU A 31 -8.55 -38.32 -35.82
C GLU A 31 -7.43 -37.55 -36.53
N ILE A 32 -6.21 -38.09 -36.46
CA ILE A 32 -4.99 -37.49 -37.02
C ILE A 32 -4.48 -38.42 -38.14
N PRO A 33 -4.84 -38.18 -39.41
CA PRO A 33 -4.33 -38.97 -40.53
C PRO A 33 -2.82 -38.82 -40.72
N VAL A 34 -2.18 -39.84 -41.29
CA VAL A 34 -0.76 -39.79 -41.68
C VAL A 34 -0.67 -39.43 -43.16
N GLY A 35 0.13 -38.41 -43.50
CA GLY A 35 0.39 -38.01 -44.88
C GLY A 35 -0.70 -37.18 -45.54
N ASP A 36 -1.76 -36.83 -44.81
CA ASP A 36 -2.73 -35.82 -45.25
C ASP A 36 -2.16 -34.43 -44.97
N ARG A 37 -2.20 -33.55 -45.98
CA ARG A 37 -1.67 -32.19 -45.88
C ARG A 37 -2.83 -31.23 -45.82
N GLY A 38 -3.49 -31.16 -44.67
CA GLY A 38 -4.36 -30.01 -44.37
C GLY A 38 -3.54 -28.71 -44.45
N VAL A 39 -4.21 -27.59 -44.75
CA VAL A 39 -3.53 -26.31 -45.01
C VAL A 39 -2.68 -25.86 -43.81
N SER A 40 -3.28 -25.87 -42.62
CA SER A 40 -2.60 -25.51 -41.36
C SER A 40 -2.90 -26.50 -40.22
N PHE A 41 -3.70 -27.55 -40.45
CA PHE A 41 -4.10 -28.50 -39.40
C PHE A 41 -3.84 -29.92 -39.88
N ASP A 42 -3.35 -30.80 -39.00
CA ASP A 42 -3.08 -32.21 -39.35
C ASP A 42 -4.21 -33.15 -38.89
N GLY A 43 -5.28 -32.62 -38.28
CA GLY A 43 -6.43 -33.37 -37.80
C GLY A 43 -6.92 -32.90 -36.44
N GLY A 44 -7.41 -33.82 -35.61
CA GLY A 44 -7.81 -33.49 -34.25
C GLY A 44 -8.02 -34.67 -33.31
N ILE A 45 -8.53 -34.35 -32.13
CA ILE A 45 -8.83 -35.29 -31.06
C ILE A 45 -10.26 -35.08 -30.61
N ASN A 46 -11.09 -36.12 -30.69
CA ASN A 46 -12.40 -36.14 -30.06
C ASN A 46 -12.26 -36.45 -28.57
N VAL A 47 -12.89 -35.61 -27.74
CA VAL A 47 -12.87 -35.74 -26.28
C VAL A 47 -14.24 -36.18 -25.80
N TYR A 48 -14.29 -37.20 -24.94
CA TYR A 48 -15.53 -37.78 -24.45
C TYR A 48 -15.66 -37.69 -22.93
N LYS A 49 -16.89 -37.87 -22.42
CA LYS A 49 -17.15 -38.01 -20.97
C LYS A 49 -16.60 -39.31 -20.40
N SER A 50 -16.49 -40.35 -21.23
CA SER A 50 -16.06 -41.71 -20.86
C SER A 50 -15.30 -42.38 -22.02
N SER A 51 -14.54 -43.43 -21.72
CA SER A 51 -13.78 -44.22 -22.70
C SER A 51 -14.63 -45.13 -23.62
N ASN A 52 -15.96 -45.04 -23.55
CA ASN A 52 -16.88 -45.83 -24.38
C ASN A 52 -17.18 -45.20 -25.76
N PHE A 53 -16.64 -44.00 -26.04
CA PHE A 53 -16.71 -43.30 -27.34
C PHE A 53 -18.10 -43.22 -27.99
N LYS A 54 -19.15 -43.09 -27.17
CA LYS A 54 -20.52 -42.95 -27.66
C LYS A 54 -20.81 -41.51 -28.09
N LYS A 55 -21.66 -41.34 -29.12
CA LYS A 55 -22.03 -40.03 -29.67
C LYS A 55 -22.60 -39.06 -28.62
N ASP A 56 -23.42 -39.56 -27.70
CA ASP A 56 -24.03 -38.79 -26.59
C ASP A 56 -23.01 -38.38 -25.49
N THR A 57 -21.82 -38.97 -25.52
CA THR A 57 -20.73 -38.66 -24.60
C THR A 57 -19.67 -37.73 -25.19
N LEU A 58 -19.78 -37.32 -26.46
CA LEU A 58 -18.83 -36.39 -27.08
C LEU A 58 -18.92 -35.02 -26.40
N LEU A 59 -17.77 -34.52 -25.92
CA LEU A 59 -17.62 -33.20 -25.33
C LEU A 59 -17.20 -32.14 -26.36
N GLY A 60 -16.43 -32.54 -27.36
CA GLY A 60 -16.01 -31.68 -28.45
C GLY A 60 -14.77 -32.19 -29.19
N PHE A 61 -14.39 -31.42 -30.21
CA PHE A 61 -13.25 -31.68 -31.08
C PHE A 61 -12.13 -30.67 -30.82
N VAL A 62 -10.92 -31.17 -30.59
CA VAL A 62 -9.71 -30.38 -30.40
C VAL A 62 -8.89 -30.43 -31.69
N PRO A 63 -8.78 -29.33 -32.46
CA PRO A 63 -7.89 -29.30 -33.63
C PRO A 63 -6.43 -29.37 -33.18
N VAL A 64 -5.60 -30.07 -33.96
CA VAL A 64 -4.19 -30.28 -33.63
C VAL A 64 -3.27 -30.04 -34.83
N GLN A 65 -2.03 -29.68 -34.52
CA GLN A 65 -0.91 -29.68 -35.48
C GLN A 65 0.20 -30.55 -34.90
N VAL A 66 0.78 -31.44 -35.70
CA VAL A 66 1.86 -32.33 -35.29
C VAL A 66 3.10 -32.05 -36.13
N LYS A 67 4.19 -31.66 -35.48
CA LYS A 67 5.50 -31.49 -36.15
C LYS A 67 6.50 -32.50 -35.60
N GLY A 68 7.23 -33.15 -36.49
CA GLY A 68 8.37 -34.02 -36.14
C GLY A 68 9.71 -33.29 -36.30
N LYS A 69 10.63 -33.51 -35.36
CA LYS A 69 12.00 -32.96 -35.42
C LYS A 69 13.01 -34.02 -35.04
N SER A 70 13.89 -34.38 -35.97
CA SER A 70 15.05 -35.21 -35.63
C SER A 70 16.07 -34.39 -34.84
N VAL A 71 16.52 -34.92 -33.71
CA VAL A 71 17.48 -34.26 -32.81
C VAL A 71 18.63 -35.20 -32.47
N THR A 72 19.72 -34.67 -31.92
CA THR A 72 20.85 -35.47 -31.44
C THR A 72 20.71 -35.85 -29.96
N LYS A 73 19.90 -35.11 -29.20
CA LYS A 73 19.55 -35.35 -27.80
C LYS A 73 18.10 -34.89 -27.55
N LEU A 74 17.33 -35.71 -26.84
CA LEU A 74 15.96 -35.38 -26.44
C LEU A 74 15.99 -34.32 -25.35
N SER A 75 15.14 -33.31 -25.48
CA SER A 75 15.02 -32.23 -24.52
C SER A 75 14.29 -32.71 -23.26
N PRO A 76 14.80 -32.42 -22.05
CA PRO A 76 14.21 -32.96 -20.82
C PRO A 76 13.02 -32.14 -20.29
N ILE A 77 13.00 -30.83 -20.53
CA ILE A 77 12.10 -29.89 -19.82
C ILE A 77 11.18 -29.13 -20.78
N HIS A 78 11.71 -28.68 -21.92
CA HIS A 78 10.93 -27.95 -22.91
C HIS A 78 11.55 -28.08 -24.29
N ALA A 79 10.76 -27.83 -25.33
CA ALA A 79 11.22 -27.69 -26.70
C ALA A 79 10.69 -26.39 -27.32
N ASN A 80 11.43 -25.83 -28.27
CA ASN A 80 11.03 -24.60 -28.97
C ASN A 80 10.77 -24.89 -30.45
N PHE A 81 9.75 -24.25 -31.00
CA PHE A 81 9.39 -24.35 -32.42
C PHE A 81 9.04 -22.98 -33.01
N GLN A 82 9.43 -22.74 -34.27
CA GLN A 82 9.07 -21.52 -35.00
C GLN A 82 7.75 -21.74 -35.74
N VAL A 83 6.74 -20.95 -35.42
CA VAL A 83 5.43 -20.98 -36.10
C VAL A 83 5.33 -19.75 -36.98
N ASN A 84 4.85 -19.93 -38.22
CA ASN A 84 4.65 -18.82 -39.15
C ASN A 84 3.34 -18.06 -38.84
N MET A 85 3.27 -16.81 -39.28
CA MET A 85 2.13 -15.93 -39.04
C MET A 85 0.80 -16.45 -39.61
N TYR A 86 0.79 -17.00 -40.83
CA TYR A 86 -0.45 -17.46 -41.47
C TYR A 86 -1.07 -18.67 -40.75
N ASP A 87 -0.24 -19.59 -40.26
CA ASP A 87 -0.69 -20.67 -39.40
C ASP A 87 -1.32 -20.12 -38.11
N LEU A 88 -0.70 -19.10 -37.48
CA LEU A 88 -1.28 -18.45 -36.30
C LEU A 88 -2.62 -17.78 -36.59
N GLU A 89 -2.78 -17.12 -37.74
CA GLU A 89 -4.06 -16.54 -38.16
C GLU A 89 -5.13 -17.62 -38.33
N ASN A 90 -4.78 -18.73 -38.97
CA ASN A 90 -5.68 -19.88 -39.13
C ASN A 90 -6.05 -20.50 -37.78
N TYR A 91 -5.09 -20.64 -36.86
CA TYR A 91 -5.34 -21.13 -35.50
C TYR A 91 -6.26 -20.19 -34.74
N TYR A 92 -6.05 -18.89 -34.84
CA TYR A 92 -6.90 -17.89 -34.20
C TYR A 92 -8.34 -17.98 -34.73
N ASN A 93 -8.51 -18.02 -36.06
CA ASN A 93 -9.83 -18.11 -36.70
C ASN A 93 -10.56 -19.41 -36.36
N ALA A 94 -9.84 -20.52 -36.13
CA ALA A 94 -10.42 -21.79 -35.69
C ALA A 94 -10.79 -21.83 -34.19
N GLY A 95 -10.51 -20.75 -33.43
CA GLY A 95 -10.71 -20.68 -31.98
C GLY A 95 -9.63 -21.40 -31.17
N GLY A 96 -8.43 -21.53 -31.74
CA GLY A 96 -7.26 -22.11 -31.12
C GLY A 96 -6.87 -23.50 -31.63
N ILE A 97 -5.71 -23.98 -31.19
CA ILE A 97 -5.13 -25.29 -31.52
C ILE A 97 -4.37 -25.89 -30.33
N VAL A 98 -4.22 -27.21 -30.32
CA VAL A 98 -3.16 -27.88 -29.54
C VAL A 98 -2.02 -28.26 -30.47
N PHE A 99 -0.87 -27.61 -30.29
CA PHE A 99 0.30 -27.83 -31.12
C PHE A 99 1.20 -28.88 -30.48
N PHE A 100 1.57 -29.92 -31.24
CA PHE A 100 2.49 -30.97 -30.85
C PHE A 100 3.82 -30.85 -31.60
N LEU A 101 4.91 -31.05 -30.86
CA LEU A 101 6.25 -31.25 -31.40
C LEU A 101 6.78 -32.59 -30.88
N THR A 102 7.13 -33.51 -31.77
CA THR A 102 7.77 -34.77 -31.41
C THR A 102 9.26 -34.71 -31.77
N GLU A 103 10.12 -34.76 -30.76
CA GLU A 103 11.56 -34.94 -30.95
C GLU A 103 11.88 -36.42 -31.13
N ILE A 104 12.72 -36.75 -32.12
CA ILE A 104 12.97 -38.13 -32.57
C ILE A 104 14.47 -38.43 -32.62
N ILE A 105 14.89 -39.53 -31.98
CA ILE A 105 16.25 -40.09 -32.05
C ILE A 105 16.16 -41.59 -32.31
N GLY A 106 16.56 -42.04 -33.50
CA GLY A 106 16.36 -43.44 -33.89
C GLY A 106 14.87 -43.77 -33.82
N ASN A 107 14.49 -44.70 -32.94
CA ASN A 107 13.09 -45.06 -32.66
C ASN A 107 12.53 -44.43 -31.37
N SER A 108 13.34 -43.68 -30.62
CA SER A 108 12.93 -43.03 -29.38
C SER A 108 12.30 -41.68 -29.67
N THR A 109 11.20 -41.37 -28.98
CA THR A 109 10.43 -40.14 -29.19
C THR A 109 10.06 -39.45 -27.87
N THR A 110 10.07 -38.12 -27.85
CA THR A 110 9.43 -37.31 -26.80
C THR A 110 8.42 -36.37 -27.43
N VAL A 111 7.17 -36.41 -26.95
CA VAL A 111 6.09 -35.54 -27.41
C VAL A 111 5.99 -34.32 -26.48
N PHE A 112 6.01 -33.14 -27.07
CA PHE A 112 5.77 -31.86 -26.40
C PHE A 112 4.48 -31.25 -26.90
N ALA A 113 3.79 -30.48 -26.05
CA ALA A 113 2.57 -29.78 -26.44
C ALA A 113 2.56 -28.33 -25.96
N LYS A 114 1.80 -27.51 -26.70
CA LYS A 114 1.40 -26.15 -26.30
C LYS A 114 -0.04 -25.92 -26.72
N VAL A 115 -0.86 -25.49 -25.76
CA VAL A 115 -2.19 -24.94 -26.03
C VAL A 115 -2.01 -23.52 -26.56
N LEU A 116 -2.65 -23.21 -27.68
CA LEU A 116 -2.70 -21.88 -28.27
C LEU A 116 -4.17 -21.50 -28.46
N LEU A 117 -4.75 -20.78 -27.52
CA LEU A 117 -6.08 -20.20 -27.64
C LEU A 117 -5.99 -18.75 -28.14
N PRO A 118 -7.10 -18.10 -28.53
CA PRO A 118 -7.05 -16.74 -29.06
C PRO A 118 -6.32 -15.72 -28.18
N LEU A 119 -6.39 -15.82 -26.83
CA LEU A 119 -5.59 -14.97 -25.93
C LEU A 119 -4.08 -15.26 -26.00
N ASP A 120 -3.67 -16.51 -26.26
CA ASP A 120 -2.26 -16.86 -26.48
C ASP A 120 -1.77 -16.39 -27.86
N ILE A 121 -2.63 -16.50 -28.87
CA ILE A 121 -2.25 -16.25 -30.28
C ILE A 121 -2.16 -14.76 -30.58
N THR A 122 -3.05 -13.93 -30.02
CA THR A 122 -3.07 -12.47 -30.25
C THR A 122 -1.71 -11.79 -30.01
N PRO A 123 -1.01 -12.00 -28.87
CA PRO A 123 0.32 -11.41 -28.67
C PRO A 123 1.40 -12.00 -29.59
N LEU A 124 1.25 -13.25 -30.06
CA LEU A 124 2.16 -13.86 -31.03
C LEU A 124 2.01 -13.22 -32.42
N LEU A 125 0.77 -12.96 -32.86
CA LEU A 125 0.49 -12.24 -34.11
C LEU A 125 1.07 -10.83 -34.10
N LYS A 126 0.87 -10.07 -33.01
CA LYS A 126 1.49 -8.74 -32.84
C LYS A 126 3.02 -8.76 -32.94
N LYS A 127 3.67 -9.80 -32.40
CA LYS A 127 5.12 -10.02 -32.55
C LYS A 127 5.53 -10.34 -33.99
N CYS A 128 4.68 -11.00 -34.77
CA CYS A 128 4.94 -11.25 -36.19
C CYS A 128 4.77 -9.96 -37.01
N GLU A 129 3.72 -9.19 -36.77
CA GLU A 129 3.44 -7.89 -37.42
C GLU A 129 4.60 -6.90 -37.22
N SER A 130 5.12 -6.79 -35.99
CA SER A 130 6.26 -5.91 -35.71
C SER A 130 7.54 -6.32 -36.46
N LYS A 131 7.75 -7.63 -36.69
CA LYS A 131 8.86 -8.14 -37.51
C LYS A 131 8.67 -7.89 -39.01
N MET A 132 7.43 -7.86 -39.52
CA MET A 132 7.17 -7.48 -40.93
C MET A 132 7.62 -6.07 -41.23
N ASN A 133 7.38 -5.15 -40.30
CA ASN A 133 7.75 -3.74 -40.45
C ASN A 133 9.28 -3.52 -40.50
N THR A 134 10.09 -4.52 -40.15
CA THR A 134 11.56 -4.44 -40.11
C THR A 134 12.27 -5.35 -41.14
N SER A 135 11.58 -6.29 -41.79
CA SER A 135 12.20 -7.24 -42.75
C SER A 135 11.31 -7.51 -43.97
N ARG A 136 11.81 -7.23 -45.18
CA ARG A 136 11.01 -7.15 -46.42
C ARG A 136 10.84 -8.44 -47.25
N LYS A 137 11.29 -9.63 -46.82
CA LYS A 137 11.34 -10.80 -47.74
C LYS A 137 10.97 -12.20 -47.21
N THR A 138 10.63 -12.40 -45.95
CA THR A 138 10.23 -13.73 -45.44
C THR A 138 8.94 -13.67 -44.62
N THR A 139 8.13 -14.74 -44.69
CA THR A 139 6.98 -14.89 -43.80
C THR A 139 7.46 -14.83 -42.34
N PRO A 140 6.94 -13.91 -41.52
CA PRO A 140 7.37 -13.79 -40.13
C PRO A 140 7.08 -15.07 -39.36
N THR A 141 8.03 -15.46 -38.52
CA THR A 141 7.86 -16.54 -37.56
C THR A 141 8.08 -16.04 -36.14
N VAL A 142 7.47 -16.76 -35.20
CA VAL A 142 7.65 -16.56 -33.77
C VAL A 142 7.92 -17.88 -33.09
N SER A 143 8.81 -17.87 -32.09
CA SER A 143 9.10 -19.06 -31.30
C SER A 143 7.97 -19.28 -30.29
N ILE A 144 7.44 -20.49 -30.25
CA ILE A 144 6.62 -20.98 -29.14
C ILE A 144 7.44 -21.96 -28.29
N ASN A 145 7.16 -21.99 -27.00
CA ASN A 145 7.73 -22.96 -26.06
C ASN A 145 6.69 -24.05 -25.75
N LEU A 146 7.12 -25.31 -25.79
CA LEU A 146 6.28 -26.48 -25.57
C LEU A 146 6.83 -27.32 -24.41
N ILE A 147 5.93 -27.92 -23.64
CA ILE A 147 6.25 -28.76 -22.47
C ILE A 147 6.03 -30.24 -22.77
N PRO A 148 6.83 -31.16 -22.22
CA PRO A 148 6.69 -32.59 -22.48
C PRO A 148 5.38 -33.14 -21.93
N ILE A 149 4.77 -34.08 -22.65
CA ILE A 149 3.64 -34.89 -22.17
C ILE A 149 4.17 -36.29 -21.88
N LEU A 150 4.05 -36.72 -20.64
CA LEU A 150 4.57 -38.01 -20.18
C LEU A 150 3.48 -39.08 -20.10
N LYS A 151 2.22 -38.68 -19.94
CA LYS A 151 1.09 -39.61 -19.73
C LYS A 151 -0.18 -39.13 -20.43
N TYR A 152 -1.05 -40.09 -20.81
CA TYR A 152 -2.34 -39.80 -21.43
C TYR A 152 -3.24 -38.90 -20.56
N THR A 153 -3.14 -39.00 -19.23
CA THR A 153 -3.93 -38.18 -18.29
C THR A 153 -3.58 -36.70 -18.35
N GLU A 154 -2.32 -36.34 -18.66
CA GLU A 154 -1.90 -34.96 -18.87
C GLU A 154 -2.50 -34.42 -20.17
N LEU A 155 -2.45 -35.23 -21.24
CA LEU A 155 -3.07 -34.89 -22.52
C LEU A 155 -4.59 -34.72 -22.38
N GLU A 156 -5.27 -35.57 -21.61
CA GLU A 156 -6.69 -35.40 -21.30
C GLU A 156 -6.99 -34.06 -20.62
N LYS A 157 -6.18 -33.69 -19.62
CA LYS A 157 -6.33 -32.39 -18.93
C LYS A 157 -6.15 -31.24 -19.91
N ILE A 158 -5.15 -31.31 -20.79
CA ILE A 158 -4.90 -30.32 -21.85
C ILE A 158 -6.11 -30.18 -22.77
N CYS A 159 -6.63 -31.29 -23.31
CA CYS A 159 -7.77 -31.28 -24.23
C CYS A 159 -9.05 -30.77 -23.56
N MET A 160 -9.33 -31.19 -22.32
CA MET A 160 -10.48 -30.72 -21.54
C MET A 160 -10.39 -29.23 -21.22
N HIS A 161 -9.21 -28.77 -20.82
CA HIS A 161 -8.94 -27.36 -20.56
C HIS A 161 -9.12 -26.53 -21.84
N PHE A 162 -8.55 -26.97 -22.96
CA PHE A 162 -8.73 -26.34 -24.26
C PHE A 162 -10.21 -26.17 -24.62
N LEU A 163 -11.02 -27.23 -24.53
CA LEU A 163 -12.45 -27.16 -24.86
C LEU A 163 -13.22 -26.20 -23.95
N ARG A 164 -12.84 -26.12 -22.67
CA ARG A 164 -13.47 -25.22 -21.70
C ARG A 164 -13.13 -23.76 -22.01
N GLU A 165 -11.86 -23.45 -22.19
CA GLU A 165 -11.40 -22.07 -22.40
C GLU A 165 -11.71 -21.56 -23.81
N LYS A 166 -11.71 -22.43 -24.83
CA LYS A 166 -12.15 -22.09 -26.20
C LYS A 166 -13.54 -21.47 -26.24
N LYS A 167 -14.48 -22.00 -25.44
CA LYS A 167 -15.86 -21.45 -25.36
C LYS A 167 -15.90 -20.02 -24.81
N ARG A 168 -14.93 -19.65 -23.97
CA ARG A 168 -14.82 -18.31 -23.34
C ARG A 168 -14.00 -17.32 -24.17
N GLN A 169 -13.30 -17.80 -25.19
CA GLN A 169 -12.40 -17.01 -26.01
C GLN A 169 -12.83 -17.02 -27.49
N PRO A 170 -14.03 -16.54 -27.84
CA PRO A 170 -14.45 -16.49 -29.24
C PRO A 170 -13.57 -15.53 -30.07
N PRO A 171 -13.07 -15.94 -31.25
CA PRO A 171 -12.24 -15.08 -32.13
C PRO A 171 -12.94 -13.81 -32.63
N SER A 172 -14.27 -13.75 -32.57
CA SER A 172 -15.01 -12.53 -32.87
C SER A 172 -14.81 -11.42 -31.83
N TYR A 173 -14.39 -11.77 -30.60
CA TYR A 173 -14.22 -10.81 -29.51
C TYR A 173 -12.74 -10.59 -29.12
N VAL A 174 -11.97 -11.67 -28.95
CA VAL A 174 -10.61 -11.61 -28.41
C VAL A 174 -9.68 -10.81 -29.33
N GLY A 175 -9.02 -9.76 -28.85
CA GLY A 175 -8.08 -8.96 -29.65
C GLY A 175 -8.72 -7.92 -30.58
N LYS A 176 -10.06 -7.91 -30.71
CA LYS A 176 -10.82 -6.89 -31.47
C LYS A 176 -11.46 -5.83 -30.57
N HIS A 177 -11.71 -6.18 -29.31
CA HIS A 177 -12.18 -5.26 -28.28
C HIS A 177 -11.12 -5.11 -27.19
N THR A 178 -10.90 -3.87 -26.74
CA THR A 178 -10.09 -3.58 -25.57
C THR A 178 -10.98 -3.59 -24.33
N PHE A 179 -10.69 -4.49 -23.40
CA PHE A 179 -11.40 -4.61 -22.12
C PHE A 179 -10.66 -3.95 -20.95
N HIS A 180 -9.52 -3.31 -21.22
CA HIS A 180 -8.64 -2.76 -20.18
C HIS A 180 -9.27 -1.63 -19.35
N ASP A 181 -10.21 -0.87 -19.93
CA ASP A 181 -10.84 0.28 -19.27
C ASP A 181 -12.30 0.01 -18.85
N GLN A 182 -12.72 -1.25 -18.81
CA GLN A 182 -14.08 -1.62 -18.42
C GLN A 182 -14.19 -1.91 -16.92
N ASN A 183 -15.20 -1.33 -16.29
CA ASN A 183 -15.60 -1.68 -14.94
C ASN A 183 -16.32 -3.04 -14.95
N PHE A 184 -15.61 -4.07 -14.50
CA PHE A 184 -16.14 -5.41 -14.24
C PHE A 184 -16.55 -5.55 -12.78
N GLU A 185 -17.58 -6.35 -12.52
CA GLU A 185 -18.05 -6.66 -11.17
C GLU A 185 -17.09 -7.61 -10.44
N LYS A 186 -16.52 -8.57 -11.19
CA LYS A 186 -15.59 -9.58 -10.69
C LYS A 186 -14.55 -9.92 -11.75
N ILE A 187 -13.39 -10.37 -11.31
CA ILE A 187 -12.38 -10.99 -12.19
C ILE A 187 -12.30 -12.48 -11.83
N LYS A 188 -12.44 -13.32 -12.85
CA LYS A 188 -12.28 -14.77 -12.75
C LYS A 188 -11.01 -15.19 -13.46
N VAL A 189 -10.15 -15.93 -12.77
CA VAL A 189 -8.93 -16.51 -13.34
C VAL A 189 -9.05 -18.01 -13.49
N THR A 190 -8.44 -18.56 -14.53
CA THR A 190 -8.40 -20.01 -14.76
C THR A 190 -7.04 -20.43 -15.30
N SER A 191 -6.60 -21.63 -14.94
CA SER A 191 -5.36 -22.22 -15.46
C SER A 191 -5.49 -23.75 -15.51
N LEU A 192 -4.61 -24.37 -16.30
CA LEU A 192 -4.49 -25.83 -16.44
C LEU A 192 -3.98 -26.48 -15.14
N SER A 193 -3.15 -25.77 -14.39
CA SER A 193 -2.40 -26.28 -13.23
C SER A 193 -3.01 -25.93 -11.87
N LEU A 194 -4.17 -25.26 -11.86
CA LEU A 194 -4.97 -25.07 -10.64
C LEU A 194 -5.55 -26.42 -10.19
N ASN A 195 -4.85 -27.07 -9.26
CA ASN A 195 -5.37 -28.22 -8.54
C ASN A 195 -6.24 -27.77 -7.36
N SER A 196 -7.15 -28.63 -6.89
CA SER A 196 -8.01 -28.38 -5.73
C SER A 196 -7.28 -28.45 -4.37
N SER A 197 -5.94 -28.45 -4.36
CA SER A 197 -5.12 -28.56 -3.15
C SER A 197 -5.20 -27.30 -2.27
N GLY A 198 -5.57 -26.15 -2.84
CA GLY A 198 -5.72 -24.88 -2.12
C GLY A 198 -4.40 -24.22 -1.70
N LYS A 199 -3.23 -24.71 -2.13
CA LYS A 199 -1.93 -24.14 -1.77
C LYS A 199 -1.60 -22.93 -2.64
N THR A 200 -1.34 -21.78 -2.00
CA THR A 200 -0.96 -20.52 -2.66
C THR A 200 0.32 -20.64 -3.48
N SER A 201 1.31 -21.40 -2.99
CA SER A 201 2.58 -21.66 -3.68
C SER A 201 2.44 -22.39 -5.02
N GLU A 202 1.35 -23.15 -5.22
CA GLU A 202 1.08 -23.80 -6.51
C GLU A 202 0.52 -22.82 -7.55
N ILE A 203 -0.01 -21.68 -7.11
CA ILE A 203 -0.68 -20.68 -7.95
C ILE A 203 0.29 -19.58 -8.39
N ILE A 204 1.23 -19.21 -7.51
CA ILE A 204 2.23 -18.17 -7.77
C ILE A 204 3.19 -18.58 -8.91
N GLY A 205 3.43 -17.65 -9.83
CA GLY A 205 4.30 -17.79 -10.99
C GLY A 205 3.66 -18.51 -12.18
N GLN A 206 2.38 -18.92 -12.09
CA GLN A 206 1.66 -19.55 -13.19
C GLN A 206 0.92 -18.52 -14.06
N GLU A 207 0.92 -18.76 -15.37
CA GLU A 207 0.07 -18.01 -16.32
C GLU A 207 -1.39 -18.49 -16.20
N MET A 208 -2.33 -17.55 -16.22
CA MET A 208 -3.76 -17.80 -16.08
C MET A 208 -4.54 -16.94 -17.06
N TYR A 209 -5.64 -17.46 -17.60
CA TYR A 209 -6.59 -16.66 -18.36
C TYR A 209 -7.48 -15.87 -17.40
N ALA A 210 -7.53 -14.55 -17.57
CA ALA A 210 -8.38 -13.65 -16.82
C ALA A 210 -9.62 -13.25 -17.62
N TYR A 211 -10.77 -13.34 -16.97
CA TYR A 211 -12.07 -12.99 -17.50
C TYR A 211 -12.77 -11.98 -16.59
N GLY A 212 -13.27 -10.89 -17.17
CA GLY A 212 -14.08 -9.90 -16.47
C GLY A 212 -15.54 -10.32 -16.51
N ILE A 213 -16.22 -10.28 -15.38
CA ILE A 213 -17.65 -10.62 -15.28
C ILE A 213 -18.45 -9.33 -15.21
N LYS A 214 -19.42 -9.20 -16.11
CA LYS A 214 -20.39 -8.09 -16.12
C LYS A 214 -21.75 -8.61 -16.54
N HIS A 215 -22.78 -8.39 -15.73
CA HIS A 215 -24.12 -8.94 -15.95
C HIS A 215 -24.11 -10.46 -16.21
N ASP A 216 -23.35 -11.21 -15.41
CA ASP A 216 -23.13 -12.67 -15.53
C ASP A 216 -22.48 -13.16 -16.85
N VAL A 217 -21.97 -12.26 -17.69
CA VAL A 217 -21.24 -12.60 -18.91
C VAL A 217 -19.73 -12.53 -18.65
N GLU A 218 -19.01 -13.59 -19.03
CA GLU A 218 -17.54 -13.66 -18.96
C GLU A 218 -16.91 -13.03 -20.22
N HIS A 219 -16.13 -11.98 -20.05
CA HIS A 219 -15.39 -11.29 -21.10
C HIS A 219 -13.90 -11.63 -21.02
N PRO A 220 -13.26 -12.16 -22.08
CA PRO A 220 -11.82 -12.44 -22.08
C PRO A 220 -11.00 -11.16 -22.04
N ILE A 221 -10.21 -10.97 -20.97
CA ILE A 221 -9.39 -9.77 -20.78
C ILE A 221 -7.97 -10.01 -21.30
N SER A 222 -7.25 -10.93 -20.65
CA SER A 222 -5.81 -11.12 -20.86
C SER A 222 -5.32 -12.44 -20.27
N ILE A 223 -4.04 -12.74 -20.49
CA ILE A 223 -3.30 -13.72 -19.69
C ILE A 223 -2.58 -12.93 -18.59
N VAL A 224 -2.78 -13.35 -17.34
CA VAL A 224 -2.15 -12.76 -16.15
C VAL A 224 -1.21 -13.76 -15.51
N ARG A 225 -0.20 -13.27 -14.79
CA ARG A 225 0.68 -14.09 -13.96
C ARG A 225 0.63 -13.55 -12.54
N LEU A 226 0.37 -14.43 -11.58
CA LEU A 226 0.39 -14.04 -10.17
C LEU A 226 1.85 -14.05 -9.68
N ASP A 227 2.45 -12.89 -9.46
CA ASP A 227 3.87 -12.82 -9.08
C ASP A 227 4.10 -12.94 -7.57
N THR A 228 3.24 -12.32 -6.77
CA THR A 228 3.39 -12.24 -5.32
C THR A 228 2.03 -12.24 -4.63
N ILE A 229 1.95 -12.90 -3.47
CA ILE A 229 0.83 -12.75 -2.52
C ILE A 229 1.38 -12.06 -1.27
N ASN A 230 0.70 -11.02 -0.80
CA ASN A 230 1.07 -10.32 0.43
C ASN A 230 0.04 -10.57 1.54
N HIS A 231 0.53 -10.88 2.74
CA HIS A 231 -0.26 -11.01 3.96
C HIS A 231 0.29 -10.06 5.04
N ASN A 232 -0.54 -9.15 5.53
CA ASN A 232 -0.19 -8.26 6.63
C ASN A 232 -0.99 -8.65 7.88
N GLY A 233 -0.39 -8.51 9.06
CA GLY A 233 -1.09 -8.75 10.32
C GLY A 233 -0.17 -8.68 11.52
N THR A 234 -0.61 -9.27 12.62
CA THR A 234 0.17 -9.40 13.86
C THR A 234 0.32 -10.87 14.19
N THR A 235 1.52 -11.29 14.59
CA THR A 235 1.82 -12.65 15.05
C THR A 235 2.48 -12.61 16.42
N ASN A 236 2.19 -13.58 17.28
CA ASN A 236 2.95 -13.75 18.52
C ASN A 236 4.21 -14.57 18.24
N ILE A 237 5.34 -14.11 18.78
CA ILE A 237 6.63 -14.81 18.73
C ILE A 237 7.05 -15.11 20.17
N LEU A 238 7.53 -16.32 20.41
CA LEU A 238 8.02 -16.74 21.72
C LEU A 238 9.44 -16.20 21.94
N ILE A 239 9.59 -15.26 22.85
CA ILE A 239 10.86 -14.66 23.26
C ILE A 239 11.06 -14.96 24.75
N ASN A 240 12.15 -15.63 25.14
CA ASN A 240 12.40 -16.02 26.54
C ASN A 240 11.15 -16.63 27.22
N ASP A 241 10.48 -17.56 26.53
CA ASP A 241 9.26 -18.26 26.95
C ASP A 241 8.03 -17.36 27.18
N LYS A 242 8.04 -16.13 26.66
CA LYS A 242 6.89 -15.21 26.66
C LYS A 242 6.43 -14.93 25.24
N GLU A 243 5.13 -14.97 25.01
CA GLU A 243 4.55 -14.53 23.75
C GLU A 243 4.58 -13.00 23.65
N VAL A 244 5.25 -12.50 22.62
CA VAL A 244 5.35 -11.07 22.33
C VAL A 244 4.74 -10.82 20.95
N PRO A 245 3.83 -9.83 20.80
CA PRO A 245 3.22 -9.52 19.50
C PRO A 245 4.20 -8.77 18.59
N TYR A 246 4.28 -9.21 17.34
CA TYR A 246 5.02 -8.59 16.25
C TYR A 246 4.11 -8.32 15.06
N ASP A 247 4.14 -7.09 14.55
CA ASP A 247 3.52 -6.79 13.26
C ASP A 247 4.38 -7.35 12.13
N TYR A 248 3.73 -7.85 11.09
CA TYR A 248 4.42 -8.48 9.97
C TYR A 248 3.80 -8.14 8.60
N SER A 249 4.64 -8.17 7.58
CA SER A 249 4.26 -8.28 6.17
C SER A 249 4.94 -9.51 5.56
N LEU A 250 4.18 -10.48 5.08
CA LEU A 250 4.65 -11.72 4.46
C LEU A 250 4.39 -11.67 2.95
N PHE A 251 5.48 -11.67 2.17
CA PHE A 251 5.47 -11.74 0.73
C PHE A 251 5.85 -13.14 0.27
N GLU A 252 4.89 -13.86 -0.29
CA GLU A 252 5.11 -15.17 -0.90
C GLU A 252 5.31 -15.01 -2.42
N MET A 253 6.45 -15.47 -2.91
CA MET A 253 6.80 -15.56 -4.34
C MET A 253 7.08 -17.03 -4.71
N LYS A 254 7.23 -17.34 -6.01
CA LYS A 254 7.42 -18.72 -6.49
C LYS A 254 8.60 -19.44 -5.83
N ASP A 255 9.76 -18.79 -5.81
CA ASP A 255 11.03 -19.38 -5.36
C ASP A 255 11.63 -18.63 -4.16
N LYS A 256 10.86 -17.70 -3.58
CA LYS A 256 11.32 -16.82 -2.50
C LYS A 256 10.16 -16.48 -1.56
N MET A 257 10.48 -16.34 -0.29
CA MET A 257 9.61 -15.75 0.71
C MET A 257 10.35 -14.59 1.38
N THR A 258 9.64 -13.50 1.66
CA THR A 258 10.14 -12.40 2.46
C THR A 258 9.16 -12.08 3.58
N ILE A 259 9.65 -12.02 4.80
CA ILE A 259 8.91 -11.61 6.00
C ILE A 259 9.53 -10.31 6.47
N ILE A 260 8.73 -9.26 6.63
CA ILE A 260 9.16 -8.01 7.24
C ILE A 260 8.49 -7.94 8.61
N LEU A 261 9.27 -7.94 9.69
CA LEU A 261 8.80 -7.79 11.06
C LEU A 261 8.99 -6.34 11.53
N GLU A 262 7.95 -5.75 12.14
CA GLU A 262 7.98 -4.41 12.74
C GLU A 262 8.47 -3.32 11.77
N ASN A 263 8.28 -3.56 10.47
CA ASN A 263 8.86 -2.81 9.35
C ASN A 263 10.40 -2.65 9.38
N THR A 264 11.09 -3.24 10.35
CA THR A 264 12.51 -2.98 10.64
C THR A 264 13.38 -4.19 10.32
N LEU A 265 12.85 -5.41 10.34
CA LEU A 265 13.62 -6.63 10.07
C LEU A 265 13.05 -7.39 8.87
N THR A 266 13.83 -7.45 7.80
CA THR A 266 13.56 -8.28 6.64
C THR A 266 14.23 -9.65 6.80
N ILE A 267 13.44 -10.71 6.82
CA ILE A 267 13.86 -12.11 6.75
C ILE A 267 13.52 -12.63 5.35
N SER A 268 14.53 -12.97 4.55
CA SER A 268 14.35 -13.52 3.21
C SER A 268 14.83 -14.96 3.12
N HIS A 269 13.96 -15.84 2.63
CA HIS A 269 14.28 -17.25 2.41
C HIS A 269 14.12 -17.60 0.92
N ASN A 270 15.17 -18.17 0.33
CA ASN A 270 15.15 -18.64 -1.05
C ASN A 270 14.99 -20.17 -1.09
N ASN A 271 14.00 -20.65 -1.85
CA ASN A 271 13.67 -22.08 -1.87
C ASN A 271 14.74 -22.95 -2.56
N TRP A 272 15.58 -22.36 -3.43
CA TRP A 272 16.53 -23.11 -4.27
C TRP A 272 17.89 -23.39 -3.59
N ASP A 273 18.33 -22.56 -2.65
CA ASP A 273 19.54 -22.80 -1.85
C ASP A 273 19.27 -23.00 -0.36
N GLY A 274 18.02 -22.82 0.08
CA GLY A 274 17.60 -22.96 1.47
C GLY A 274 18.19 -21.89 2.40
N LYS A 275 18.82 -20.84 1.85
CA LYS A 275 19.45 -19.81 2.67
C LYS A 275 18.41 -18.84 3.22
N VAL A 276 18.55 -18.55 4.51
CA VAL A 276 17.81 -17.50 5.21
C VAL A 276 18.74 -16.32 5.41
N ASN A 277 18.32 -15.14 4.94
CA ASN A 277 19.05 -13.90 5.08
C ASN A 277 18.26 -12.93 5.97
N PHE A 278 18.97 -12.23 6.83
CA PHE A 278 18.41 -11.22 7.72
C PHE A 278 18.99 -9.87 7.32
N LYS A 279 18.13 -8.88 7.18
CA LYS A 279 18.50 -7.50 6.91
C LYS A 279 17.71 -6.62 7.86
N VAL A 280 18.43 -5.87 8.70
CA VAL A 280 17.84 -4.77 9.45
C VAL A 280 17.72 -3.60 8.47
N GLU A 281 16.48 -3.21 8.20
CA GLU A 281 16.13 -2.06 7.38
C GLU A 281 16.29 -0.76 8.19
N ASP A 282 15.95 0.36 7.57
CA ASP A 282 15.98 1.66 8.24
C ASP A 282 15.10 1.67 9.49
N LEU A 283 15.54 2.46 10.46
CA LEU A 283 14.97 2.49 11.80
C LEU A 283 13.60 3.17 11.77
N HIS A 284 12.52 2.38 11.88
CA HIS A 284 11.16 2.94 11.90
C HIS A 284 10.89 3.69 13.21
N SER A 285 11.03 3.04 14.35
CA SER A 285 10.78 3.62 15.68
C SER A 285 11.69 2.99 16.74
N VAL A 286 11.78 3.59 17.92
CA VAL A 286 12.55 3.00 19.05
C VAL A 286 11.95 1.65 19.43
N ASN A 287 10.62 1.56 19.52
CA ASN A 287 9.92 0.34 19.91
C ASN A 287 10.11 -0.78 18.88
N SER A 288 9.93 -0.49 17.59
CA SER A 288 10.11 -1.47 16.50
C SER A 288 11.56 -1.93 16.40
N TYR A 289 12.51 -1.02 16.58
CA TYR A 289 13.93 -1.38 16.62
C TYR A 289 14.29 -2.20 17.85
N LYS A 290 13.80 -1.84 19.04
CA LYS A 290 14.00 -2.61 20.27
C LYS A 290 13.45 -4.03 20.15
N LYS A 291 12.23 -4.19 19.61
CA LYS A 291 11.63 -5.50 19.33
C LYS A 291 12.49 -6.30 18.35
N THR A 292 12.89 -5.69 17.23
CA THR A 292 13.81 -6.30 16.26
C THR A 292 15.08 -6.78 16.94
N LEU A 293 15.64 -5.95 17.82
CA LEU A 293 16.87 -6.32 18.49
C LEU A 293 16.63 -7.53 19.41
N ILE A 294 15.62 -7.47 20.27
CA ILE A 294 15.26 -8.57 21.17
C ILE A 294 15.04 -9.89 20.39
N PHE A 295 14.33 -9.82 19.26
CA PHE A 295 14.15 -10.98 18.38
C PHE A 295 15.48 -11.53 17.86
N LEU A 296 16.35 -10.69 17.30
CA LEU A 296 17.65 -11.14 16.78
C LEU A 296 18.54 -11.77 17.88
N ASN A 297 18.49 -11.26 19.11
CA ASN A 297 19.19 -11.89 20.24
C ASN A 297 18.66 -13.30 20.54
N GLU A 298 17.33 -13.48 20.53
CA GLU A 298 16.70 -14.79 20.71
C GLU A 298 17.16 -15.77 19.61
N VAL A 299 17.14 -15.31 18.36
CA VAL A 299 17.57 -16.08 17.18
C VAL A 299 19.05 -16.47 17.30
N TYR A 300 19.91 -15.56 17.73
CA TYR A 300 21.33 -15.82 17.95
C TYR A 300 21.57 -16.91 18.99
N GLN A 301 20.85 -16.84 20.13
CA GLN A 301 21.00 -17.80 21.22
C GLN A 301 20.44 -19.18 20.87
N LYS A 302 19.25 -19.24 20.25
CA LYS A 302 18.56 -20.50 19.96
C LYS A 302 18.97 -21.15 18.63
N LYS A 303 19.52 -20.37 17.70
CA LYS A 303 19.85 -20.79 16.31
C LYS A 303 18.66 -21.38 15.55
N ASN A 304 17.46 -21.06 15.97
CA ASN A 304 16.22 -21.45 15.32
C ASN A 304 15.20 -20.32 15.41
N ILE A 305 14.20 -20.38 14.53
CA ILE A 305 13.10 -19.43 14.45
C ILE A 305 11.82 -20.23 14.24
N SER A 306 10.77 -19.85 14.96
CA SER A 306 9.42 -20.32 14.75
C SER A 306 8.48 -19.11 14.63
N LEU A 307 7.82 -18.97 13.49
CA LEU A 307 6.89 -17.87 13.20
C LEU A 307 5.50 -18.42 12.87
N PHE A 308 4.48 -17.58 13.07
CA PHE A 308 3.09 -17.89 12.72
C PHE A 308 2.59 -19.19 13.37
N GLY A 309 2.80 -19.34 14.68
CA GLY A 309 2.39 -20.54 15.41
C GLY A 309 3.12 -21.82 14.98
N GLY A 310 4.31 -21.69 14.39
CA GLY A 310 5.11 -22.80 13.89
C GLY A 310 4.83 -23.21 12.44
N ALA A 311 4.02 -22.44 11.71
CA ALA A 311 3.82 -22.66 10.27
C ALA A 311 5.10 -22.43 9.46
N ILE A 312 5.98 -21.55 9.94
CA ILE A 312 7.30 -21.31 9.35
C ILE A 312 8.37 -21.57 10.40
N GLN A 313 9.31 -22.45 10.07
CA GLN A 313 10.40 -22.83 10.96
C GLN A 313 11.73 -22.83 10.20
N PHE A 314 12.72 -22.18 10.79
CA PHE A 314 14.10 -22.24 10.33
C PHE A 314 14.96 -22.81 11.46
N ASN A 315 15.72 -23.86 11.17
CA ASN A 315 16.57 -24.56 12.13
C ASN A 315 18.04 -24.48 11.69
N ASP A 316 18.94 -24.78 12.61
CA ASP A 316 20.39 -24.85 12.35
C ASP A 316 20.98 -23.58 11.73
N LEU A 317 20.47 -22.41 12.15
CA LEU A 317 20.95 -21.12 11.66
C LEU A 317 22.39 -20.86 12.13
N THR A 318 23.23 -20.40 11.21
CA THR A 318 24.64 -20.11 11.45
C THR A 318 24.97 -18.65 11.18
N TRP A 319 25.88 -18.09 11.96
CA TRP A 319 26.22 -16.67 11.94
C TRP A 319 27.74 -16.49 12.08
N LYS A 320 28.28 -15.39 11.55
CA LYS A 320 29.63 -14.97 11.92
C LYS A 320 29.57 -14.13 13.19
N LYS A 321 30.61 -14.17 14.00
CA LYS A 321 30.64 -13.43 15.27
C LYS A 321 30.56 -11.92 15.01
N GLU A 322 31.19 -11.46 13.93
CA GLU A 322 31.22 -10.07 13.51
C GLU A 322 29.83 -9.52 13.20
N ASP A 323 28.91 -10.37 12.71
CA ASP A 323 27.53 -9.97 12.37
C ASP A 323 26.71 -9.53 13.62
N PHE A 324 27.15 -9.91 14.83
CA PHE A 324 26.44 -9.65 16.10
C PHE A 324 27.17 -8.72 17.07
N ILE A 325 28.39 -8.25 16.76
CA ILE A 325 29.09 -7.31 17.65
C ILE A 325 28.35 -5.97 17.71
N ASP A 326 27.90 -5.47 16.56
CA ASP A 326 27.15 -4.22 16.48
C ASP A 326 25.80 -4.34 17.20
N PHE A 327 25.16 -5.50 17.10
CA PHE A 327 23.89 -5.79 17.74
C PHE A 327 23.91 -5.58 19.27
N GLU A 328 24.87 -6.19 19.97
CA GLU A 328 24.97 -6.08 21.43
C GLU A 328 25.25 -4.65 21.87
N PHE A 329 26.06 -3.93 21.10
CA PHE A 329 26.33 -2.51 21.33
C PHE A 329 25.06 -1.67 21.18
N GLN A 330 24.25 -1.90 20.14
CA GLN A 330 22.99 -1.18 19.93
C GLN A 330 21.97 -1.49 21.02
N LEU A 331 21.85 -2.75 21.45
CA LEU A 331 20.93 -3.15 22.52
C LEU A 331 21.24 -2.42 23.84
N LYS A 332 22.53 -2.21 24.16
CA LYS A 332 22.97 -1.44 25.34
C LYS A 332 22.65 0.06 25.26
N ARG A 333 22.41 0.61 24.07
CA ARG A 333 22.08 2.04 23.87
C ARG A 333 20.59 2.32 23.98
N ILE A 334 19.74 1.31 23.77
CA ILE A 334 18.28 1.48 23.85
C ILE A 334 17.84 2.19 25.15
N PRO A 335 18.32 1.82 26.36
CA PRO A 335 17.90 2.52 27.58
C PRO A 335 18.27 4.01 27.60
N PHE A 336 19.43 4.39 27.05
CA PHE A 336 19.83 5.80 26.91
C PHE A 336 18.87 6.54 25.97
N ILE A 337 18.56 5.95 24.82
CA ILE A 337 17.67 6.53 23.81
C ILE A 337 16.25 6.69 24.36
N GLU A 338 15.73 5.65 25.02
CA GLU A 338 14.42 5.68 25.69
C GLU A 338 14.35 6.77 26.75
N ASN A 339 15.41 6.94 27.54
CA ASN A 339 15.48 8.00 28.55
C ASN A 339 15.45 9.38 27.91
N VAL A 340 16.28 9.63 26.90
CA VAL A 340 16.33 10.91 26.20
C VAL A 340 14.98 11.24 25.58
N PHE A 341 14.39 10.29 24.82
CA PHE A 341 13.10 10.49 24.15
C PHE A 341 12.00 10.80 25.16
N LYS A 342 11.95 10.07 26.28
CA LYS A 342 11.02 10.32 27.37
C LYS A 342 11.19 11.72 27.96
N GLU A 343 12.44 12.12 28.24
CA GLU A 343 12.78 13.41 28.86
C GLU A 343 12.38 14.59 27.97
N ILE A 344 12.63 14.50 26.66
CA ILE A 344 12.30 15.57 25.72
C ILE A 344 10.89 15.48 25.12
N GLY A 345 10.15 14.39 25.37
CA GLY A 345 8.76 14.20 24.93
C GLY A 345 8.57 13.59 23.54
N ILE A 346 9.56 12.88 22.98
CA ILE A 346 9.42 12.10 21.73
C ILE A 346 8.77 10.75 22.06
N SER A 347 7.75 10.37 21.28
CA SER A 347 7.14 9.04 21.39
C SER A 347 8.13 7.95 20.99
N LEU A 348 8.17 6.83 21.71
CA LEU A 348 8.98 5.66 21.31
C LEU A 348 8.48 5.01 20.01
N ASP A 349 7.25 5.31 19.61
CA ASP A 349 6.63 4.91 18.34
C ASP A 349 6.73 5.99 17.25
N TYR A 350 7.43 7.11 17.51
CA TYR A 350 7.66 8.14 16.50
C TYR A 350 8.39 7.54 15.29
N PHE A 351 7.88 7.83 14.10
CA PHE A 351 8.52 7.44 12.84
C PHE A 351 9.71 8.36 12.57
N ILE A 352 10.91 7.82 12.72
CA ILE A 352 12.16 8.58 12.62
C ILE A 352 12.50 8.78 11.15
N LYS A 353 12.75 10.03 10.76
CA LYS A 353 13.16 10.39 9.39
C LYS A 353 14.68 10.53 9.28
N SER A 354 15.35 10.83 10.41
CA SER A 354 16.82 10.91 10.46
C SER A 354 17.48 9.59 10.06
N THR A 355 18.70 9.69 9.55
CA THR A 355 19.47 8.55 9.04
C THR A 355 19.79 7.51 10.13
N THR A 356 19.85 7.90 11.41
CA THR A 356 20.00 6.96 12.53
C THR A 356 19.27 7.42 13.78
N LEU A 357 18.55 6.48 14.44
CA LEU A 357 17.92 6.68 15.75
C LEU A 357 18.91 7.26 16.79
N SER A 358 20.13 6.77 16.76
CA SER A 358 21.18 7.24 17.66
C SER A 358 21.42 8.73 17.47
N ASN A 359 21.60 9.21 16.23
CA ASN A 359 21.94 10.62 16.00
C ASN A 359 20.86 11.57 16.56
N LEU A 360 19.58 11.27 16.30
CA LEU A 360 18.47 12.05 16.87
C LEU A 360 18.57 12.12 18.40
N ALA A 361 18.75 10.98 19.07
CA ALA A 361 18.88 10.93 20.53
C ALA A 361 20.13 11.66 21.05
N TYR A 362 21.31 11.48 20.44
CA TYR A 362 22.53 12.15 20.91
C TYR A 362 22.46 13.66 20.73
N GLN A 363 21.98 14.14 19.58
CA GLN A 363 21.86 15.57 19.32
C GLN A 363 20.77 16.20 20.20
N ALA A 364 19.64 15.53 20.37
CA ALA A 364 18.60 16.02 21.28
C ALA A 364 19.09 16.04 22.74
N ASN A 365 19.80 15.01 23.20
CA ASN A 365 20.42 14.99 24.52
C ASN A 365 21.43 16.15 24.68
N ARG A 366 22.32 16.33 23.71
CA ARG A 366 23.33 17.39 23.73
C ARG A 366 22.72 18.79 23.83
N PHE A 367 21.71 19.08 22.99
CA PHE A 367 21.10 20.42 22.93
C PHE A 367 20.07 20.66 24.03
N LEU A 368 19.23 19.68 24.36
CA LEU A 368 18.08 19.88 25.24
C LEU A 368 18.30 19.38 26.67
N ILE A 369 19.26 18.49 26.93
CA ILE A 369 19.52 17.96 28.28
C ILE A 369 20.86 18.52 28.79
N GLU A 370 21.96 18.28 28.06
CA GLU A 370 23.30 18.72 28.47
C GLU A 370 23.55 20.22 28.23
N LYS A 371 22.70 20.87 27.44
CA LYS A 371 22.80 22.29 27.06
C LYS A 371 24.17 22.68 26.49
N LYS A 372 24.75 21.81 25.67
CA LYS A 372 26.05 22.03 25.02
C LYS A 372 25.85 22.46 23.56
N TYR A 373 26.42 23.62 23.21
CA TYR A 373 26.25 24.25 21.90
C TYR A 373 27.58 24.54 21.19
N ASP A 374 28.66 23.90 21.61
CA ASP A 374 29.99 24.05 21.01
C ASP A 374 29.98 23.70 19.51
N GLY A 375 30.36 24.67 18.66
CA GLY A 375 30.35 24.49 17.21
C GLY A 375 28.97 24.59 16.54
N THR A 376 27.93 25.04 17.25
CA THR A 376 26.60 25.34 16.69
C THR A 376 26.32 26.85 16.71
N ASN A 377 25.79 27.38 15.61
CA ASN A 377 25.32 28.76 15.56
C ASN A 377 23.97 28.86 16.27
N LEU A 378 23.96 29.50 17.44
CA LEU A 378 22.72 29.82 18.14
C LEU A 378 21.94 30.93 17.40
N PRO A 379 20.61 31.00 17.58
CA PRO A 379 19.80 32.08 17.04
C PRO A 379 20.32 33.46 17.48
N PRO A 380 20.12 34.52 16.67
CA PRO A 380 20.49 35.89 17.02
C PRO A 380 19.92 36.32 18.38
N LYS A 381 20.59 37.26 19.05
CA LYS A 381 20.22 37.74 20.40
C LYS A 381 18.82 38.36 20.50
N GLU A 382 18.23 38.72 19.38
CA GLU A 382 16.89 39.32 19.27
C GLU A 382 15.77 38.26 19.23
N VAL A 383 16.11 36.98 19.09
CA VAL A 383 15.14 35.90 18.93
C VAL A 383 14.84 35.26 20.28
N THR A 384 13.58 35.26 20.70
CA THR A 384 13.06 34.45 21.80
C THR A 384 11.66 34.00 21.47
N GLY A 385 11.39 32.72 21.70
CA GLY A 385 10.10 32.13 21.37
C GLY A 385 10.21 30.69 20.90
N GLY A 386 9.11 30.21 20.33
CA GLY A 386 9.02 28.88 19.74
C GLY A 386 9.89 28.76 18.50
N LEU A 387 10.83 27.82 18.50
CA LEU A 387 11.71 27.54 17.38
C LEU A 387 11.71 26.06 17.02
N LYS A 388 11.94 25.80 15.73
CA LYS A 388 12.24 24.46 15.21
C LYS A 388 13.72 24.19 15.37
N LEU A 389 14.07 23.18 16.15
CA LEU A 389 15.41 22.62 16.19
C LEU A 389 15.47 21.46 15.21
N TYR A 390 16.07 21.69 14.04
CA TYR A 390 16.25 20.65 13.03
C TYR A 390 17.40 19.72 13.41
N ILE A 391 17.14 18.42 13.32
CA ILE A 391 18.12 17.35 13.47
C ILE A 391 17.97 16.46 12.23
N GLU A 392 18.78 16.74 11.21
CA GLU A 392 18.66 16.15 9.87
C GLU A 392 17.25 16.40 9.26
N GLU A 393 16.50 15.34 8.97
CA GLU A 393 15.15 15.39 8.40
C GLU A 393 14.05 15.53 9.46
N ASP A 394 14.38 15.28 10.73
CA ASP A 394 13.49 15.48 11.86
C ASP A 394 13.63 16.89 12.41
N PHE A 395 12.58 17.39 13.06
CA PHE A 395 12.68 18.60 13.86
C PHE A 395 11.92 18.48 15.17
N LEU A 396 12.42 19.20 16.18
CA LEU A 396 11.82 19.32 17.49
C LEU A 396 11.24 20.72 17.63
N LEU A 397 10.06 20.83 18.24
CA LEU A 397 9.56 22.11 18.71
C LEU A 397 10.17 22.42 20.08
N THR A 398 10.78 23.58 20.17
CA THR A 398 11.56 24.01 21.32
C THR A 398 11.22 25.45 21.67
N TYR A 399 11.53 25.86 22.89
CA TYR A 399 11.56 27.27 23.27
C TYR A 399 13.02 27.72 23.37
N TYR A 400 13.39 28.80 22.69
CA TYR A 400 14.72 29.39 22.83
C TYR A 400 14.67 30.65 23.70
N SER A 401 15.53 30.67 24.72
CA SER A 401 15.73 31.82 25.60
C SER A 401 17.03 32.54 25.24
N HIS A 402 16.95 33.76 24.70
CA HIS A 402 18.16 34.55 24.41
C HIS A 402 18.93 34.93 25.68
N LYS A 403 18.23 35.13 26.82
CA LYS A 403 18.86 35.51 28.09
C LYS A 403 19.74 34.39 28.64
N GLU A 404 19.31 33.15 28.44
CA GLU A 404 20.02 31.96 28.91
C GLU A 404 20.84 31.30 27.79
N GLU A 405 20.79 31.84 26.56
CA GLU A 405 21.43 31.30 25.35
C GLU A 405 21.21 29.79 25.16
N MET A 406 19.98 29.31 25.39
CA MET A 406 19.67 27.87 25.40
C MET A 406 18.29 27.52 24.88
N TYR A 407 18.18 26.31 24.34
CA TYR A 407 16.92 25.66 24.01
C TYR A 407 16.34 24.94 25.22
N LYS A 408 15.02 24.99 25.36
CA LYS A 408 14.20 24.24 26.31
C LYS A 408 13.22 23.36 25.53
N SER A 409 13.02 22.14 25.99
CA SER A 409 12.00 21.27 25.40
C SER A 409 10.60 21.79 25.73
N LEU A 410 9.62 21.48 24.89
CA LEU A 410 8.20 21.77 25.13
C LEU A 410 7.46 20.59 25.79
N ASN A 411 8.17 19.72 26.50
CA ASN A 411 7.56 18.60 27.21
C ASN A 411 6.71 19.09 28.40
N VAL A 412 5.59 18.40 28.66
CA VAL A 412 4.55 18.87 29.60
C VAL A 412 5.02 18.90 31.05
N GLU A 413 5.92 18.00 31.44
CA GLU A 413 6.40 17.93 32.82
C GLU A 413 7.26 19.16 33.18
N ASP A 414 7.83 19.84 32.18
CA ASP A 414 8.65 21.05 32.34
C ASP A 414 7.87 22.36 32.11
N PHE A 415 6.55 22.34 31.87
CA PHE A 415 5.80 23.58 31.57
C PHE A 415 5.89 24.64 32.68
N ASN A 416 6.07 24.20 33.93
CA ASN A 416 6.31 25.11 35.05
C ASN A 416 7.70 25.78 34.96
N ASP A 417 8.69 25.12 34.37
CA ASP A 417 10.08 25.57 34.29
C ASP A 417 10.35 26.39 33.01
N VAL A 418 9.57 26.21 31.94
CA VAL A 418 9.69 27.04 30.73
C VAL A 418 9.15 28.47 30.98
N GLY A 419 8.25 28.66 31.95
CA GLY A 419 7.85 29.98 32.46
C GLY A 419 7.25 30.92 31.40
N ILE A 420 6.57 30.37 30.40
CA ILE A 420 6.00 31.19 29.31
C ILE A 420 4.84 32.00 29.84
N MET A 421 5.03 33.32 29.82
CA MET A 421 4.06 34.28 30.32
C MET A 421 3.72 35.31 29.25
N LEU A 422 2.43 35.59 29.08
CA LEU A 422 2.00 36.79 28.36
C LEU A 422 1.99 37.98 29.34
N THR A 423 2.61 39.08 28.92
CA THR A 423 2.64 40.35 29.68
C THR A 423 1.59 41.29 29.15
N SER A 424 0.83 41.93 30.05
CA SER A 424 0.03 43.10 29.71
C SER A 424 0.72 44.35 30.22
N GLU A 425 1.09 45.24 29.30
CA GLU A 425 1.71 46.54 29.62
C GLU A 425 0.77 47.43 30.44
N GLU A 426 -0.55 47.24 30.31
CA GLU A 426 -1.56 48.03 31.03
C GLU A 426 -1.69 47.63 32.51
N VAL A 427 -1.43 46.37 32.84
CA VAL A 427 -1.74 45.80 34.17
C VAL A 427 -0.49 45.31 34.93
N ASP A 428 0.70 45.35 34.30
CA ASP A 428 1.98 44.82 34.83
C ASP A 428 1.84 43.41 35.45
N GLN A 429 1.07 42.56 34.78
CA GLN A 429 0.77 41.19 35.21
C GLN A 429 1.22 40.18 34.16
N TYR A 430 1.64 39.02 34.67
CA TYR A 430 2.14 37.90 33.89
C TYR A 430 1.16 36.73 33.96
N TYR A 431 0.82 36.16 32.81
CA TYR A 431 -0.13 35.05 32.73
C TYR A 431 0.49 33.84 32.06
N SER A 432 0.51 32.71 32.75
CA SER A 432 0.94 31.43 32.18
C SER A 432 0.09 31.06 30.97
N VAL A 433 0.72 30.67 29.87
CA VAL A 433 0.05 30.22 28.65
C VAL A 433 0.66 28.95 28.08
N SER A 434 -0.04 28.36 27.11
CA SER A 434 0.46 27.15 26.45
C SER A 434 1.68 27.53 25.59
N PRO A 435 2.78 26.77 25.64
CA PRO A 435 3.91 26.94 24.71
C PRO A 435 3.52 26.82 23.25
N PHE A 436 2.44 26.08 22.97
CA PHE A 436 1.98 25.85 21.60
C PHE A 436 1.34 27.10 20.97
N LEU A 437 1.16 28.18 21.73
CA LEU A 437 0.81 29.49 21.17
C LEU A 437 2.00 30.18 20.45
N LEU A 438 3.24 29.74 20.71
CA LEU A 438 4.45 30.34 20.12
C LEU A 438 4.93 29.64 18.84
N VAL A 439 4.22 28.59 18.41
CA VAL A 439 4.59 27.73 17.28
C VAL A 439 3.40 27.58 16.35
N LYS A 440 3.64 27.32 15.06
CA LYS A 440 2.55 27.22 14.09
C LYS A 440 1.80 25.91 14.22
N VAL A 441 0.48 25.96 14.04
CA VAL A 441 -0.41 24.79 14.12
C VAL A 441 -0.04 23.65 13.16
N GLU A 442 0.52 24.00 12.00
CA GLU A 442 1.00 23.03 11.01
C GLU A 442 2.18 22.16 11.49
N ASP A 443 2.92 22.64 12.50
CA ASP A 443 4.15 21.98 12.93
C ASP A 443 3.92 20.86 13.95
N PHE A 444 2.77 20.85 14.63
CA PHE A 444 2.54 19.97 15.78
C PHE A 444 2.51 18.49 15.40
N LYS A 445 2.04 18.17 14.18
CA LYS A 445 1.98 16.80 13.67
C LYS A 445 3.33 16.32 13.13
N SER A 446 4.15 17.25 12.66
CA SER A 446 5.40 16.94 11.96
C SER A 446 6.61 16.91 12.89
N ALA A 447 6.51 17.55 14.06
CA ALA A 447 7.56 17.59 15.06
C ALA A 447 7.66 16.28 15.83
N ALA A 448 8.89 15.80 16.07
CA ALA A 448 9.10 14.50 16.71
C ALA A 448 8.68 14.47 18.19
N ASN A 449 8.79 15.60 18.89
CA ASN A 449 8.49 15.72 20.31
C ASN A 449 7.10 16.28 20.61
N THR A 450 6.16 16.15 19.68
CA THR A 450 4.80 16.67 19.83
C THR A 450 3.76 15.59 19.54
N SER A 451 2.63 15.65 20.25
CA SER A 451 1.46 14.83 19.97
C SER A 451 0.20 15.63 20.26
N SER A 452 -0.93 15.23 19.67
CA SER A 452 -2.22 15.90 19.88
C SER A 452 -2.66 15.89 21.35
N GLU A 453 -2.34 14.82 22.09
CA GLU A 453 -2.56 14.76 23.54
C GLU A 453 -1.62 15.70 24.32
N LEU A 454 -0.37 15.87 23.89
CA LEU A 454 0.57 16.81 24.48
C LEU A 454 0.06 18.26 24.34
N VAL A 455 -0.34 18.63 23.11
CA VAL A 455 -0.90 19.94 22.82
C VAL A 455 -2.15 20.17 23.65
N LYS A 456 -3.08 19.22 23.67
CA LYS A 456 -4.29 19.29 24.50
C LYS A 456 -4.00 19.49 25.99
N LYS A 457 -3.04 18.72 26.54
CA LYS A 457 -2.64 18.81 27.95
C LYS A 457 -2.04 20.18 28.31
N SER A 458 -1.36 20.84 27.38
CA SER A 458 -0.79 22.19 27.58
C SER A 458 -1.83 23.29 27.81
N PHE A 459 -3.07 23.10 27.34
CA PHE A 459 -4.18 24.02 27.57
C PHE A 459 -4.92 23.74 28.89
N ASN A 460 -4.50 22.74 29.67
CA ASN A 460 -5.10 22.52 30.99
C ASN A 460 -4.99 23.80 31.86
N PRO A 461 -6.02 24.16 32.65
CA PRO A 461 -5.99 25.35 33.51
C PRO A 461 -4.83 25.41 34.54
N LYS A 462 -4.15 24.28 34.80
CA LYS A 462 -2.91 24.24 35.58
C LYS A 462 -1.75 24.99 34.89
N PHE A 463 -1.73 25.01 33.56
CA PHE A 463 -0.63 25.52 32.74
C PHE A 463 -1.04 26.72 31.86
N HIS A 464 -2.33 26.94 31.67
CA HIS A 464 -2.86 28.02 30.83
C HIS A 464 -3.92 28.84 31.57
N THR A 465 -3.69 30.15 31.67
CA THR A 465 -4.64 31.10 32.25
C THR A 465 -5.68 31.50 31.21
N TYR A 466 -6.96 31.48 31.59
CA TYR A 466 -8.06 31.89 30.73
C TYR A 466 -8.65 33.23 31.19
N ASN A 467 -8.22 34.33 30.56
CA ASN A 467 -8.73 35.68 30.85
C ASN A 467 -8.82 36.53 29.58
N GLU A 468 -9.09 37.82 29.70
CA GLU A 468 -9.21 38.73 28.56
C GLU A 468 -7.90 38.89 27.77
N ILE A 469 -6.76 38.92 28.47
CA ILE A 469 -5.44 39.15 27.89
C ILE A 469 -4.96 37.92 27.11
N THR A 470 -5.16 36.72 27.65
CA THR A 470 -4.76 35.47 26.98
C THR A 470 -5.74 35.03 25.91
N PHE A 471 -6.98 35.53 25.93
CA PHE A 471 -8.04 35.10 25.01
C PHE A 471 -7.67 35.31 23.55
N ARG A 472 -7.03 36.44 23.20
CA ARG A 472 -6.68 36.75 21.81
C ARG A 472 -5.87 35.62 21.17
N GLU A 473 -4.80 35.20 21.84
CA GLU A 473 -3.90 34.15 21.34
C GLU A 473 -4.56 32.77 21.37
N THR A 474 -5.31 32.45 22.42
CA THR A 474 -6.07 31.19 22.52
C THR A 474 -7.15 31.09 21.43
N ASN A 475 -7.82 32.19 21.13
CA ASN A 475 -8.82 32.27 20.06
C ASN A 475 -8.17 32.12 18.69
N ARG A 476 -7.05 32.81 18.45
CA ARG A 476 -6.28 32.70 17.21
C ARG A 476 -5.82 31.27 16.96
N PHE A 477 -5.32 30.59 17.99
CA PHE A 477 -4.97 29.18 17.91
C PHE A 477 -6.15 28.30 17.44
N CYS A 478 -7.35 28.51 18.00
CA CYS A 478 -8.54 27.76 17.59
C CYS A 478 -8.91 28.04 16.13
N ILE A 479 -8.84 29.30 15.69
CA ILE A 479 -9.08 29.71 14.30
C ILE A 479 -8.10 29.01 13.36
N ASP A 480 -6.80 29.00 13.70
CA ASP A 480 -5.76 28.35 12.93
C ASP A 480 -5.96 26.82 12.83
N CYS A 481 -6.40 26.17 13.90
CA CYS A 481 -6.80 24.76 13.86
C CYS A 481 -7.96 24.50 12.88
N ILE A 482 -9.01 25.32 12.89
CA ILE A 482 -10.14 25.15 11.95
C ILE A 482 -9.68 25.37 10.51
N ASN A 483 -8.88 26.42 10.25
CA ASN A 483 -8.29 26.66 8.93
C ASN A 483 -7.47 25.45 8.45
N LYS A 484 -6.69 24.85 9.34
CA LYS A 484 -5.86 23.68 9.01
C LYS A 484 -6.70 22.43 8.73
N PHE A 485 -7.78 22.22 9.49
CA PHE A 485 -8.78 21.19 9.17
C PHE A 485 -9.37 21.39 7.77
N ASP A 486 -9.67 22.62 7.38
CA ASP A 486 -10.25 22.86 6.05
C ASP A 486 -9.32 22.44 4.90
N GLN A 487 -8.00 22.49 5.13
CA GLN A 487 -6.97 22.05 4.18
C GLN A 487 -6.72 20.55 4.21
N GLU A 488 -6.59 19.95 5.39
CA GLU A 488 -6.09 18.56 5.55
C GLU A 488 -7.18 17.54 5.90
N LYS A 489 -8.35 18.00 6.34
CA LYS A 489 -9.48 17.17 6.81
C LYS A 489 -9.15 16.25 8.00
N GLU A 490 -8.15 16.64 8.79
CA GLU A 490 -7.70 15.90 9.97
C GLU A 490 -8.50 16.28 11.21
N MET A 491 -9.25 15.31 11.75
CA MET A 491 -10.21 15.53 12.86
C MET A 491 -9.56 16.01 14.17
N GLU A 492 -8.27 15.75 14.36
CA GLU A 492 -7.55 16.15 15.57
C GLU A 492 -7.56 17.66 15.78
N TYR A 493 -7.49 18.46 14.71
CA TYR A 493 -7.58 19.91 14.80
C TYR A 493 -8.93 20.38 15.35
N LEU A 494 -10.04 19.77 14.91
CA LEU A 494 -11.36 20.09 15.44
C LEU A 494 -11.51 19.62 16.89
N ASN A 495 -10.96 18.46 17.24
CA ASN A 495 -10.98 17.96 18.62
C ASN A 495 -10.24 18.90 19.60
N LEU A 496 -9.12 19.50 19.17
CA LEU A 496 -8.42 20.54 19.94
C LEU A 496 -9.32 21.77 20.15
N VAL A 497 -9.98 22.24 19.08
CA VAL A 497 -10.90 23.38 19.15
C VAL A 497 -12.05 23.11 20.12
N LEU A 498 -12.68 21.93 20.04
CA LEU A 498 -13.76 21.54 20.95
C LEU A 498 -13.31 21.61 22.42
N TYR A 499 -12.14 21.01 22.71
CA TYR A 499 -11.59 20.95 24.06
C TYR A 499 -11.23 22.34 24.61
N ILE A 500 -10.50 23.14 23.84
CA ILE A 500 -10.07 24.49 24.25
C ILE A 500 -11.28 25.41 24.41
N SER A 501 -12.25 25.31 23.49
CA SER A 501 -13.48 26.11 23.55
C SER A 501 -14.24 25.85 24.85
N GLN A 502 -14.36 24.58 25.26
CA GLN A 502 -15.02 24.24 26.51
C GLN A 502 -14.32 24.88 27.72
N LEU A 503 -12.99 24.84 27.78
CA LEU A 503 -12.23 25.47 28.86
C LEU A 503 -12.43 26.98 28.91
N VAL A 504 -12.44 27.66 27.75
CA VAL A 504 -12.70 29.10 27.66
C VAL A 504 -14.12 29.43 28.15
N LEU A 505 -15.13 28.66 27.75
CA LEU A 505 -16.52 28.87 28.17
C LEU A 505 -16.72 28.68 29.69
N GLU A 506 -15.98 27.73 30.28
CA GLU A 506 -16.02 27.44 31.71
C GLU A 506 -15.22 28.47 32.55
N LYS A 507 -14.06 28.93 32.06
CA LYS A 507 -13.07 29.64 32.88
C LYS A 507 -12.91 31.13 32.58
N ASN A 508 -13.16 31.57 31.34
CA ASN A 508 -13.10 33.01 31.01
C ASN A 508 -14.34 33.71 31.59
N ASN A 509 -14.22 34.96 32.04
CA ASN A 509 -15.36 35.70 32.61
C ASN A 509 -15.96 36.73 31.66
N THR A 510 -15.32 36.97 30.50
CA THR A 510 -15.73 38.01 29.56
C THR A 510 -16.84 37.50 28.64
N ILE A 511 -17.99 38.17 28.67
CA ILE A 511 -19.20 37.76 27.93
C ILE A 511 -18.94 37.72 26.41
N LEU A 512 -18.25 38.73 25.87
CA LEU A 512 -17.88 38.79 24.46
C LEU A 512 -16.95 37.63 24.05
N ASN A 513 -15.92 37.34 24.85
CA ASN A 513 -14.99 36.25 24.57
C ASN A 513 -15.70 34.89 24.57
N LYS A 514 -16.67 34.68 25.47
CA LYS A 514 -17.51 33.48 25.44
C LYS A 514 -18.32 33.39 24.16
N ALA A 515 -18.95 34.48 23.73
CA ALA A 515 -19.74 34.48 22.49
C ALA A 515 -18.89 34.18 21.25
N ILE A 516 -17.72 34.80 21.13
CA ILE A 516 -16.76 34.53 20.04
C ILE A 516 -16.32 33.05 20.07
N MET A 517 -16.00 32.53 21.26
CA MET A 517 -15.59 31.13 21.39
C MET A 517 -16.74 30.16 21.10
N THR A 518 -17.97 30.48 21.48
CA THR A 518 -19.16 29.69 21.09
C THR A 518 -19.28 29.63 19.57
N VAL A 519 -19.07 30.75 18.86
CA VAL A 519 -19.05 30.74 17.38
C VAL A 519 -17.99 29.77 16.85
N ASN A 520 -16.75 29.81 17.36
CA ASN A 520 -15.69 28.89 16.93
C ASN A 520 -15.99 27.42 17.27
N LEU A 521 -16.57 27.15 18.43
CA LEU A 521 -17.08 25.83 18.81
C LEU A 521 -18.12 25.32 17.80
N MET A 522 -19.07 26.18 17.40
CA MET A 522 -20.09 25.84 16.42
C MET A 522 -19.50 25.67 15.01
N GLN A 523 -18.50 26.46 14.62
CA GLN A 523 -17.77 26.24 13.38
C GLN A 523 -17.14 24.84 13.29
N ALA A 524 -16.53 24.37 14.39
CA ALA A 524 -15.96 23.04 14.46
C ALA A 524 -17.04 21.95 14.38
N LYS A 525 -18.11 22.07 15.18
CA LYS A 525 -19.23 21.12 15.18
C LYS A 525 -19.95 21.04 13.83
N PHE A 526 -20.16 22.17 13.17
CA PHE A 526 -20.75 22.22 11.84
C PHE A 526 -19.89 21.43 10.84
N ARG A 527 -18.56 21.57 10.88
CA ARG A 527 -17.64 20.81 10.02
C ARG A 527 -17.60 19.32 10.32
N MET A 528 -17.76 18.91 11.58
CA MET A 528 -17.81 17.50 11.95
C MET A 528 -19.09 16.80 11.45
N ASN A 529 -20.22 17.51 11.48
CA ASN A 529 -21.54 16.91 11.28
C ASN A 529 -22.22 17.34 9.97
N ASN A 530 -21.64 18.28 9.23
CA ASN A 530 -22.25 19.02 8.11
C ASN A 530 -23.57 19.76 8.48
N ALA A 531 -23.88 19.90 9.76
CA ALA A 531 -25.05 20.61 10.28
C ALA A 531 -24.88 20.90 11.79
N LEU A 532 -25.63 21.88 12.29
CA LEU A 532 -25.83 22.13 13.72
C LEU A 532 -27.19 21.62 14.16
N ASN A 533 -27.28 21.07 15.37
CA ASN A 533 -28.57 20.65 15.96
C ASN A 533 -29.38 21.84 16.51
N ASP A 534 -30.64 21.61 16.85
CA ASP A 534 -31.56 22.65 17.32
C ASP A 534 -31.04 23.42 18.54
N LYS A 535 -30.37 22.74 19.48
CA LYS A 535 -29.82 23.40 20.68
C LYS A 535 -28.66 24.32 20.32
N GLU A 536 -27.79 23.87 19.41
CA GLU A 536 -26.65 24.64 18.91
C GLU A 536 -27.10 25.86 18.10
N GLN A 537 -28.13 25.70 17.25
CA GLN A 537 -28.75 26.82 16.54
C GLN A 537 -29.39 27.82 17.52
N GLN A 538 -30.08 27.34 18.56
CA GLN A 538 -30.65 28.22 19.59
C GLN A 538 -29.58 29.03 20.34
N GLU A 539 -28.39 28.47 20.59
CA GLU A 539 -27.27 29.21 21.19
C GLU A 539 -26.80 30.37 20.30
N LEU A 540 -26.69 30.14 18.98
CA LEU A 540 -26.33 31.19 18.03
C LEU A 540 -27.41 32.28 17.92
N VAL A 541 -28.70 31.90 17.97
CA VAL A 541 -29.80 32.88 18.00
C VAL A 541 -29.74 33.73 19.26
N LYS A 542 -29.46 33.13 20.43
CA LYS A 542 -29.29 33.89 21.67
C LYS A 542 -28.16 34.92 21.57
N ILE A 543 -27.01 34.53 21.00
CA ILE A 543 -25.89 35.46 20.76
C ILE A 543 -26.31 36.58 19.82
N LYS A 544 -27.01 36.26 18.71
CA LYS A 544 -27.44 37.25 17.72
C LYS A 544 -28.38 38.31 18.30
N GLU A 545 -29.30 37.90 19.17
CA GLU A 545 -30.34 38.75 19.75
C GLU A 545 -29.92 39.46 21.06
N GLU A 546 -28.73 39.13 21.59
CA GLU A 546 -28.27 39.69 22.86
C GLU A 546 -27.96 41.20 22.72
N LYS A 547 -28.53 42.00 23.64
CA LYS A 547 -28.48 43.47 23.53
C LYS A 547 -27.07 44.02 23.67
N ILE A 548 -26.21 43.33 24.43
CA ILE A 548 -24.82 43.77 24.65
C ILE A 548 -23.98 43.69 23.37
N PHE A 549 -24.40 42.88 22.38
CA PHE A 549 -23.70 42.70 21.10
C PHE A 549 -24.32 43.54 19.98
N VAL A 550 -25.05 44.62 20.30
CA VAL A 550 -25.77 45.41 19.30
C VAL A 550 -24.86 45.93 18.18
N ASN A 551 -23.62 46.32 18.52
CA ASN A 551 -22.64 46.86 17.59
C ASN A 551 -21.64 45.81 17.04
N GLU A 552 -21.75 44.54 17.44
CA GLU A 552 -20.83 43.47 17.04
C GLU A 552 -21.26 42.85 15.69
N ASN A 553 -21.13 43.62 14.61
CA ASN A 553 -21.58 43.21 13.27
C ASN A 553 -20.86 41.94 12.79
N LEU A 554 -19.56 41.80 13.05
CA LEU A 554 -18.79 40.60 12.70
C LEU A 554 -19.31 39.35 13.43
N LEU A 555 -19.61 39.46 14.72
CA LEU A 555 -20.16 38.36 15.51
C LEU A 555 -21.54 37.92 14.96
N LYS A 556 -22.41 38.89 14.65
CA LYS A 556 -23.72 38.64 14.05
C LYS A 556 -23.61 38.05 12.64
N PHE A 557 -22.66 38.50 11.84
CA PHE A 557 -22.34 37.91 10.55
C PHE A 557 -22.00 36.43 10.71
N CYS A 558 -21.05 36.09 11.59
CA CYS A 558 -20.64 34.70 11.83
C CYS A 558 -21.80 33.81 12.31
N CYS A 559 -22.65 34.30 13.21
CA CYS A 559 -23.83 33.57 13.67
C CYS A 559 -24.78 33.24 12.51
N ASN A 560 -25.07 34.21 11.63
CA ASN A 560 -25.99 33.98 10.51
C ASN A 560 -25.42 33.04 9.45
N VAL A 561 -24.10 33.05 9.23
CA VAL A 561 -23.45 32.07 8.33
C VAL A 561 -23.66 30.65 8.85
N LEU A 562 -23.45 30.41 10.15
CA LEU A 562 -23.63 29.09 10.77
C LEU A 562 -25.10 28.67 10.87
N LEU A 563 -26.02 29.63 11.02
CA LEU A 563 -27.47 29.40 10.93
C LEU A 563 -27.96 29.20 9.49
N GLN A 564 -27.07 29.25 8.49
CA GLN A 564 -27.40 29.11 7.07
C GLN A 564 -28.40 30.16 6.56
N ASN A 565 -28.44 31.35 7.18
CA ASN A 565 -29.31 32.44 6.76
C ASN A 565 -28.61 33.37 5.75
N LYS A 566 -28.67 33.00 4.47
CA LYS A 566 -28.02 33.71 3.35
C LYS A 566 -28.36 35.21 3.29
N SER A 567 -29.61 35.58 3.57
CA SER A 567 -30.06 36.98 3.50
C SER A 567 -29.43 37.83 4.60
N ASP A 568 -29.52 37.36 5.86
CA ASP A 568 -28.94 38.08 6.99
C ASP A 568 -27.40 38.10 6.92
N SER A 569 -26.77 37.00 6.48
CA SER A 569 -25.31 36.97 6.28
C SER A 569 -24.85 38.05 5.30
N LYS A 570 -25.55 38.24 4.17
CA LYS A 570 -25.22 39.32 3.21
C LYS A 570 -25.42 40.71 3.81
N TYR A 571 -26.49 40.91 4.57
CA TYR A 571 -26.76 42.17 5.23
C TYR A 571 -25.65 42.52 6.23
N TYR A 572 -25.33 41.62 7.17
CA TYR A 572 -24.28 41.88 8.16
C TYR A 572 -22.88 41.99 7.53
N PHE A 573 -22.59 41.23 6.47
CA PHE A 573 -21.34 41.39 5.70
C PHE A 573 -21.20 42.81 5.11
N SER A 574 -22.30 43.40 4.65
CA SER A 574 -22.28 44.76 4.10
C SER A 574 -21.98 45.84 5.15
N LEU A 575 -22.31 45.56 6.42
CA LEU A 575 -22.07 46.46 7.55
C LEU A 575 -20.64 46.40 8.11
N LEU A 576 -19.83 45.42 7.67
CA LEU A 576 -18.44 45.29 8.12
C LEU A 576 -17.57 46.40 7.52
N SER A 577 -16.66 46.91 8.34
CA SER A 577 -15.58 47.80 7.92
C SER A 577 -14.64 47.10 6.90
N GLN A 578 -13.79 47.88 6.23
CA GLN A 578 -12.84 47.30 5.29
C GLN A 578 -11.82 46.40 6.01
N GLU A 579 -11.35 46.83 7.19
CA GLU A 579 -10.43 46.05 8.03
C GLU A 579 -11.03 44.69 8.44
N GLU A 580 -12.29 44.67 8.91
CA GLU A 580 -12.98 43.41 9.25
C GLU A 580 -13.15 42.49 8.02
N LYS A 581 -13.34 43.05 6.83
CA LYS A 581 -13.45 42.27 5.59
C LYS A 581 -12.11 41.68 5.17
N ASP A 582 -11.03 42.44 5.34
CA ASP A 582 -9.67 41.97 5.06
C ASP A 582 -9.26 40.87 6.06
N ASP A 583 -9.60 41.04 7.35
CA ASP A 583 -9.38 40.01 8.38
C ASP A 583 -10.18 38.73 8.12
N LEU A 584 -11.42 38.87 7.64
CA LEU A 584 -12.29 37.74 7.27
C LEU A 584 -11.67 36.82 6.20
N GLU A 585 -10.76 37.32 5.36
CA GLU A 585 -10.05 36.47 4.40
C GLU A 585 -9.24 35.37 5.10
N ASN A 586 -8.76 35.65 6.31
CA ASN A 586 -7.98 34.73 7.13
C ASN A 586 -8.83 33.89 8.10
N PHE A 587 -10.14 34.16 8.21
CA PHE A 587 -11.02 33.42 9.11
C PHE A 587 -11.73 32.25 8.40
N PRO A 588 -11.82 31.08 9.05
CA PRO A 588 -12.43 29.87 8.48
C PRO A 588 -13.92 30.04 8.18
N ILE A 589 -14.60 30.99 8.84
CA ILE A 589 -16.02 31.26 8.62
C ILE A 589 -16.30 31.75 7.20
N ASN A 590 -15.33 32.40 6.56
CA ASN A 590 -15.46 32.92 5.21
C ASN A 590 -15.59 31.79 4.17
N LEU A 591 -14.96 30.64 4.42
CA LEU A 591 -15.16 29.45 3.58
C LEU A 591 -16.63 29.02 3.58
N LEU A 592 -17.24 28.90 4.76
CA LEU A 592 -18.66 28.53 4.92
C LEU A 592 -19.58 29.59 4.30
N TYR A 593 -19.25 30.88 4.44
CA TYR A 593 -20.02 31.94 3.80
C TYR A 593 -19.98 31.88 2.28
N LYS A 594 -18.80 31.62 1.69
CA LYS A 594 -18.65 31.44 0.24
C LYS A 594 -19.45 30.24 -0.24
N GLU A 595 -19.49 29.15 0.51
CA GLU A 595 -20.29 27.96 0.19
C GLU A 595 -21.80 28.23 0.27
N LEU A 596 -22.27 28.94 1.30
CA LEU A 596 -23.66 29.39 1.42
C LEU A 596 -24.07 30.34 0.27
N CYS A 597 -23.11 31.11 -0.26
CA CYS A 597 -23.37 32.06 -1.34
C CYS A 597 -23.39 31.46 -2.74
N LYS A 598 -22.77 30.29 -2.94
CA LYS A 598 -22.99 29.47 -4.13
C LYS A 598 -24.47 29.08 -4.26
#